data_AF-A0A0P0N3C9-F1
#
_entry.id   AF-A0A0P0N3C9-F1
#
_cell.length_a   1.000
_cell.length_b   1.000
_cell.length_c   1.000
_cell.angle_alpha   90.00
_cell.angle_beta   90.00
_cell.angle_gamma   90.00
#
_symmetry.space_group_name_H-M   'P 1'
#
loop_
_entity.id
_entity.type
_entity.pdbx_description
1 polymer ?
#
loop_
_entity_poly.entity_id
_entity_poly.type
_entity_poly.pdbx_seq_one_letter_code
_entity_poly.pdbx_strand_id
1 'polypeptide(L)'
;MEKLDLSNVPLRPTSKREIKLLETALIVGTLYRPDIMELIKDPLEKATWLDSLAVAAAALAREKAGYTVSQIAEELGRSETTIRAHLSGKTKAGKIVRETYEKIARGELELTIPFISSEAQELREELERLRHENEKLKREIEKCQDVEAVRKQLEEIRQEIEKLEAEKRELETRLEECSEKTRLLDEVRKIVCSSE
;
A
#
# COMPACT_ATOMS: atom_id res chain seq x y z
N MET A 1 -9.91 1.43 -4.84
CA MET A 1 -10.66 2.69 -4.66
C MET A 1 -12.03 2.28 -4.16
N GLU A 2 -12.24 2.32 -2.85
CA GLU A 2 -13.54 1.98 -2.26
C GLU A 2 -14.56 3.02 -2.74
N LYS A 3 -15.54 2.58 -3.52
CA LYS A 3 -16.66 3.40 -3.97
C LYS A 3 -17.74 3.31 -2.89
N LEU A 4 -18.24 4.45 -2.42
CA LEU A 4 -19.44 4.45 -1.59
C LEU A 4 -20.61 3.92 -2.42
N ASP A 5 -21.11 2.74 -2.07
CA ASP A 5 -22.24 2.14 -2.77
C ASP A 5 -23.56 2.75 -2.28
N LEU A 6 -24.18 3.57 -3.13
CA LEU A 6 -25.49 4.18 -2.89
C LEU A 6 -26.62 3.47 -3.67
N SER A 7 -26.34 2.31 -4.27
CA SER A 7 -27.29 1.59 -5.13
C SER A 7 -28.53 1.09 -4.39
N ASN A 8 -28.43 0.87 -3.07
CA ASN A 8 -29.51 0.38 -2.22
C ASN A 8 -30.28 1.49 -1.45
N VAL A 9 -30.12 2.75 -1.87
CA VAL A 9 -30.81 3.88 -1.20
C VAL A 9 -32.30 3.92 -1.62
N PRO A 10 -33.25 3.96 -0.67
CA PRO A 10 -34.68 3.97 -0.97
C PRO A 10 -35.09 5.33 -1.56
N LEU A 11 -35.30 5.39 -2.88
CA LEU A 11 -35.69 6.62 -3.59
C LEU A 11 -37.11 7.11 -3.23
N ARG A 12 -37.95 6.22 -2.71
CA ARG A 12 -39.31 6.48 -2.20
C ARG A 12 -39.44 5.86 -0.81
N PRO A 13 -38.89 6.52 0.22
CA PRO A 13 -38.85 5.95 1.56
C PRO A 13 -40.25 5.90 2.18
N THR A 14 -40.56 4.80 2.84
CA THR A 14 -41.87 4.52 3.46
C THR A 14 -41.81 4.50 4.99
N SER A 15 -40.61 4.38 5.56
CA SER A 15 -40.39 4.36 7.01
C SER A 15 -39.45 5.47 7.47
N LYS A 16 -39.50 5.84 8.75
CA LYS A 16 -38.57 6.83 9.34
C LYS A 16 -37.09 6.47 9.10
N ARG A 17 -36.77 5.17 9.13
CA ARG A 17 -35.42 4.66 8.85
C ARG A 17 -35.02 4.92 7.40
N GLU A 18 -35.90 4.62 6.46
CA GLU A 18 -35.65 4.85 5.03
C GLU A 18 -35.55 6.34 4.70
N ILE A 19 -36.39 7.18 5.33
CA ILE A 19 -36.30 8.65 5.19
C ILE A 19 -34.92 9.11 5.63
N LYS A 20 -34.45 8.66 6.80
CA LYS A 20 -33.13 9.03 7.30
C LYS A 20 -32.01 8.51 6.40
N LEU A 21 -32.15 7.30 5.84
CA LEU A 21 -31.17 6.73 4.93
C LEU A 21 -31.05 7.55 3.64
N LEU A 22 -32.19 7.93 3.03
CA LEU A 22 -32.21 8.80 1.86
C LEU A 22 -31.64 10.19 2.19
N GLU A 23 -32.02 10.78 3.33
CA GLU A 23 -31.47 12.05 3.80
C GLU A 23 -29.94 12.00 3.92
N THR A 24 -29.41 10.98 4.60
CA THR A 24 -27.96 10.79 4.77
C THR A 24 -27.26 10.58 3.43
N ALA A 25 -27.83 9.76 2.53
CA ALA A 25 -27.30 9.54 1.20
C ALA A 25 -27.22 10.84 0.38
N LEU A 26 -28.23 11.70 0.48
CA LEU A 26 -28.26 12.99 -0.21
C LEU A 26 -27.22 13.97 0.36
N ILE A 27 -27.04 14.01 1.68
CA ILE A 27 -26.01 14.85 2.31
C ILE A 27 -24.61 14.41 1.87
N VAL A 28 -24.29 13.12 2.05
CA VAL A 28 -22.97 12.57 1.72
C VAL A 28 -22.71 12.67 0.22
N GLY A 29 -23.67 12.26 -0.61
CA GLY A 29 -23.56 12.31 -2.05
C GLY A 29 -23.39 13.72 -2.62
N THR A 30 -23.92 14.73 -1.92
CA THR A 30 -23.73 16.13 -2.31
C THR A 30 -22.39 16.68 -1.87
N LEU A 31 -21.96 16.41 -0.63
CA LEU A 31 -20.72 16.97 -0.08
C LEU A 31 -19.46 16.42 -0.74
N TYR A 32 -19.48 15.18 -1.21
CA TYR A 32 -18.33 14.52 -1.85
C TYR A 32 -18.36 14.56 -3.37
N ARG A 33 -19.22 15.40 -3.94
CA ARG A 33 -19.22 15.69 -5.38
C ARG A 33 -18.08 16.68 -5.68
N PRO A 34 -17.20 16.42 -6.67
CA PRO A 34 -16.03 17.27 -6.91
C PRO A 34 -16.35 18.75 -7.11
N ASP A 35 -17.40 19.05 -7.88
CA ASP A 35 -17.89 20.41 -8.15
C ASP A 35 -18.36 21.15 -6.89
N ILE A 36 -18.91 20.41 -5.92
CA ILE A 36 -19.39 20.98 -4.66
C ILE A 36 -18.25 21.17 -3.67
N MET A 37 -17.30 20.24 -3.62
CA MET A 37 -16.11 20.37 -2.79
C MET A 37 -15.30 21.64 -3.11
N GLU A 38 -15.19 21.99 -4.39
CA GLU A 38 -14.57 23.24 -4.82
C GLU A 38 -15.39 24.47 -4.37
N LEU A 39 -16.72 24.38 -4.48
CA LEU A 39 -17.62 25.46 -4.09
C LEU A 39 -17.57 25.78 -2.58
N ILE A 40 -17.41 24.77 -1.74
CA ILE A 40 -17.41 24.92 -0.26
C ILE A 40 -16.01 24.97 0.34
N LYS A 41 -14.99 25.26 -0.48
CA LYS A 41 -13.59 25.31 -0.07
C LYS A 41 -13.30 26.43 0.93
N ASP A 42 -14.01 27.56 0.84
CA ASP A 42 -13.87 28.67 1.78
C ASP A 42 -14.48 28.31 3.16
N PRO A 43 -13.67 28.25 4.24
CA PRO A 43 -14.16 27.91 5.57
C PRO A 43 -15.24 28.85 6.13
N LEU A 44 -15.25 30.13 5.75
CA LEU A 44 -16.23 31.10 6.26
C LEU A 44 -17.64 30.85 5.71
N GLU A 45 -17.75 30.48 4.44
CA GLU A 45 -19.06 30.20 3.82
C GLU A 45 -19.52 28.76 4.05
N LYS A 46 -18.58 27.85 4.35
CA LYS A 46 -18.82 26.40 4.46
C LYS A 46 -19.93 26.05 5.45
N ALA A 47 -20.00 26.72 6.60
CA ALA A 47 -21.03 26.45 7.61
C ALA A 47 -22.45 26.77 7.11
N THR A 48 -22.62 27.91 6.44
CA THR A 48 -23.90 28.35 5.86
C THR A 48 -24.34 27.43 4.71
N TRP A 49 -23.37 26.99 3.89
CA TRP A 49 -23.61 26.00 2.85
C TRP A 49 -24.05 24.65 3.41
N LEU A 50 -23.36 24.15 4.44
CA LEU A 50 -23.68 22.89 5.10
C LEU A 50 -25.10 22.89 5.68
N ASP A 51 -25.49 23.93 6.41
CA ASP A 51 -26.85 24.02 6.96
C ASP A 51 -27.91 24.03 5.86
N SER A 52 -27.70 24.86 4.83
CA SER A 52 -28.63 24.96 3.69
C SER A 52 -28.77 23.65 2.92
N LEU A 53 -27.67 22.91 2.73
CA LEU A 53 -27.66 21.60 2.08
C LEU A 53 -28.34 20.52 2.94
N ALA A 54 -28.09 20.52 4.24
CA ALA A 54 -28.70 19.57 5.18
C ALA A 54 -30.23 19.76 5.22
N VAL A 55 -30.70 21.01 5.32
CA VAL A 55 -32.13 21.33 5.30
C VAL A 55 -32.75 20.91 3.96
N ALA A 56 -32.08 21.19 2.83
CA ALA A 56 -32.57 20.80 1.51
C ALA A 56 -32.67 19.27 1.34
N ALA A 57 -31.66 18.51 1.80
CA ALA A 57 -31.66 17.05 1.77
C ALA A 57 -32.76 16.45 2.66
N ALA A 58 -32.91 16.97 3.88
CA ALA A 58 -33.94 16.55 4.81
C ALA A 58 -35.36 16.83 4.29
N ALA A 59 -35.55 18.00 3.65
CA ALA A 59 -36.81 18.36 3.02
C ALA A 59 -37.13 17.44 1.83
N LEU A 60 -36.17 17.21 0.93
CA LEU A 60 -36.38 16.35 -0.23
C LEU A 60 -36.68 14.90 0.16
N ALA A 61 -35.98 14.35 1.15
CA ALA A 61 -36.21 12.99 1.62
C ALA A 61 -37.65 12.79 2.14
N ARG A 62 -38.19 13.78 2.85
CA ARG A 62 -39.58 13.77 3.36
C ARG A 62 -40.61 14.00 2.25
N GLU A 63 -40.32 14.88 1.29
CA GLU A 63 -41.15 15.04 0.09
C GLU A 63 -41.28 13.70 -0.66
N LYS A 64 -40.18 12.96 -0.83
CA LYS A 64 -40.20 11.62 -1.44
C LYS A 64 -40.91 10.56 -0.60
N ALA A 65 -41.11 10.81 0.69
CA ALA A 65 -41.94 10.01 1.58
C ALA A 65 -43.44 10.39 1.55
N GLY A 66 -43.80 11.43 0.79
CA GLY A 66 -45.18 11.90 0.65
C GLY A 66 -45.61 12.94 1.69
N TYR A 67 -44.68 13.53 2.44
CA TYR A 67 -45.01 14.55 3.44
C TYR A 67 -45.42 15.86 2.76
N THR A 68 -46.37 16.58 3.36
CA THR A 68 -46.76 17.92 2.89
C THR A 68 -45.71 18.97 3.27
N VAL A 69 -45.69 20.10 2.56
CA VAL A 69 -44.77 21.21 2.86
C VAL A 69 -44.91 21.70 4.31
N SER A 70 -46.14 21.74 4.84
CA SER A 70 -46.42 22.13 6.22
C SER A 70 -45.81 21.17 7.23
N GLN A 71 -45.98 19.85 7.03
CA GLN A 71 -45.38 18.82 7.89
C GLN A 71 -43.85 18.90 7.89
N ILE A 72 -43.25 19.10 6.70
CA ILE A 72 -41.80 19.23 6.57
C ILE A 72 -41.30 20.50 7.29
N ALA A 73 -42.01 21.61 7.13
CA ALA A 73 -41.69 22.89 7.77
C ALA A 73 -41.72 22.78 9.30
N GLU A 74 -42.76 22.15 9.85
CA GLU A 74 -42.90 21.88 11.28
C GLU A 74 -41.79 20.97 11.80
N GLU A 75 -41.52 19.83 11.15
CA GLU A 75 -40.49 18.89 11.59
C GLU A 75 -39.07 19.47 11.52
N LEU A 76 -38.78 20.28 10.49
CA LEU A 76 -37.43 20.85 10.30
C LEU A 76 -37.24 22.19 11.02
N GLY A 77 -38.28 22.75 11.64
CA GLY A 77 -38.22 24.06 12.30
C GLY A 77 -37.89 25.19 11.33
N ARG A 78 -38.42 25.13 10.10
CA ARG A 78 -38.20 26.13 9.03
C ARG A 78 -39.54 26.63 8.50
N SER A 79 -39.55 27.81 7.86
CA SER A 79 -40.77 28.32 7.25
C SER A 79 -41.18 27.49 6.02
N GLU A 80 -42.49 27.36 5.75
CA GLU A 80 -42.96 26.71 4.52
C GLU A 80 -42.40 27.37 3.26
N THR A 81 -42.21 28.69 3.27
CA THR A 81 -41.60 29.44 2.16
C THR A 81 -40.18 28.95 1.89
N THR A 82 -39.39 28.76 2.95
CA THR A 82 -38.03 28.22 2.87
C THR A 82 -38.05 26.79 2.31
N ILE A 83 -38.91 25.92 2.87
CA ILE A 83 -39.03 24.53 2.40
C ILE A 83 -39.43 24.48 0.93
N ARG A 84 -40.45 25.26 0.53
CA ARG A 84 -40.90 25.35 -0.87
C ARG A 84 -39.79 25.85 -1.79
N ALA A 85 -38.97 26.81 -1.34
CA ALA A 85 -37.85 27.31 -2.12
C ALA A 85 -36.75 26.25 -2.34
N HIS A 86 -36.41 25.47 -1.31
CA HIS A 86 -35.48 24.33 -1.47
C HIS A 86 -36.08 23.23 -2.34
N LEU A 87 -37.31 22.79 -2.03
CA LEU A 87 -37.97 21.70 -2.75
C LEU A 87 -38.20 22.03 -4.21
N SER A 88 -38.45 23.29 -4.58
CA SER A 88 -38.61 23.72 -5.99
C SER A 88 -37.28 23.94 -6.73
N GLY A 89 -36.14 23.93 -6.03
CA GLY A 89 -34.82 24.20 -6.60
C GLY A 89 -34.54 25.68 -6.84
N LYS A 90 -35.31 26.60 -6.24
CA LYS A 90 -35.06 28.05 -6.30
C LYS A 90 -33.79 28.44 -5.55
N THR A 91 -33.47 27.72 -4.46
CA THR A 91 -32.20 27.89 -3.75
C THR A 91 -31.10 27.07 -4.41
N LYS A 92 -29.86 27.55 -4.36
CA LYS A 92 -28.71 26.82 -4.90
C LYS A 92 -28.51 25.46 -4.21
N ALA A 93 -28.69 25.39 -2.88
CA ALA A 93 -28.68 24.13 -2.14
C ALA A 93 -29.78 23.16 -2.61
N GLY A 94 -31.01 23.65 -2.80
CA GLY A 94 -32.12 22.84 -3.31
C GLY A 94 -31.85 22.27 -4.70
N LYS A 95 -31.28 23.08 -5.59
CA LYS A 95 -30.87 22.66 -6.93
C LYS A 95 -29.81 21.55 -6.87
N ILE A 96 -28.75 21.74 -6.10
CA ILE A 96 -27.66 20.77 -5.97
C ILE A 96 -28.17 19.43 -5.42
N VAL A 97 -28.97 19.46 -4.34
CA VAL A 97 -29.51 18.24 -3.72
C VAL A 97 -30.42 17.48 -4.67
N ARG A 98 -31.26 18.19 -5.44
CA ARG A 98 -32.10 17.57 -6.45
C ARG A 98 -31.28 16.90 -7.55
N GLU A 99 -30.26 17.57 -8.06
CA GLU A 99 -29.32 16.97 -9.04
C GLU A 99 -28.64 15.72 -8.47
N THR A 100 -28.23 15.76 -7.20
CA THR A 100 -27.66 14.59 -6.52
C THR A 100 -28.67 13.44 -6.44
N TYR A 101 -29.93 13.72 -6.06
CA TYR A 101 -30.99 12.70 -6.05
C TYR A 101 -31.18 12.04 -7.42
N GLU A 102 -31.20 12.84 -8.49
CA GLU A 102 -31.34 12.34 -9.85
C GLU A 102 -30.14 11.47 -10.27
N LYS A 103 -28.91 11.89 -9.92
CA LYS A 103 -27.71 11.08 -10.16
C LYS A 103 -27.73 9.76 -9.39
N ILE A 104 -28.18 9.76 -8.13
CA ILE A 104 -28.38 8.50 -7.35
C ILE A 104 -29.41 7.63 -8.06
N ALA A 105 -30.54 8.21 -8.47
CA ALA A 105 -31.62 7.46 -9.13
C ALA A 105 -31.20 6.83 -10.47
N ARG A 106 -30.25 7.44 -11.19
CA ARG A 106 -29.68 6.92 -12.44
C ARG A 106 -28.45 6.03 -12.23
N GLY A 107 -27.90 5.95 -11.02
CA GLY A 107 -26.63 5.25 -10.76
C GLY A 107 -25.39 5.94 -11.34
N GLU A 108 -25.48 7.24 -11.61
CA GLU A 108 -24.43 8.05 -12.26
C GLU A 108 -23.63 8.92 -11.25
N LEU A 109 -23.81 8.70 -9.95
CA LEU A 109 -23.17 9.53 -8.94
C LEU A 109 -21.70 9.13 -8.75
N GLU A 110 -20.81 9.96 -9.28
CA GLU A 110 -19.37 9.89 -9.01
C GLU A 110 -19.03 10.66 -7.73
N LEU A 111 -18.38 9.97 -6.77
CA LEU A 111 -17.95 10.55 -5.50
C LEU A 111 -16.44 10.45 -5.35
N THR A 112 -15.85 11.51 -4.81
CA THR A 112 -14.44 11.55 -4.41
C THR A 112 -14.38 11.67 -2.90
N ILE A 113 -13.90 10.62 -2.21
CA ILE A 113 -13.77 10.62 -0.74
C ILE A 113 -12.32 11.00 -0.40
N PRO A 114 -12.06 12.22 0.11
CA PRO A 114 -10.70 12.73 0.29
C PRO A 114 -9.95 11.99 1.40
N PHE A 115 -10.65 11.51 2.43
CA PHE A 115 -10.07 10.83 3.59
C PHE A 115 -9.54 9.43 3.28
N ILE A 116 -9.90 8.83 2.14
CA ILE A 116 -9.27 7.56 1.73
C ILE A 116 -7.92 7.83 1.05
N SER A 117 -7.64 9.07 0.63
CA SER A 117 -6.41 9.38 -0.11
C SER A 117 -5.20 9.69 0.76
N SER A 118 -5.33 10.34 1.92
CA SER A 118 -4.17 10.75 2.74
C SER A 118 -3.44 9.54 3.34
N GLU A 119 -4.12 8.75 4.16
CA GLU A 119 -3.51 7.58 4.80
C GLU A 119 -3.11 6.53 3.75
N ALA A 120 -3.88 6.39 2.67
CA ALA A 120 -3.51 5.47 1.60
C ALA A 120 -2.32 5.97 0.74
N GLN A 121 -2.06 7.27 0.70
CA GLN A 121 -0.87 7.82 0.05
C GLN A 121 0.35 7.58 0.94
N GLU A 122 0.26 7.91 2.23
CA GLU A 122 1.32 7.67 3.21
C GLU A 122 1.67 6.18 3.31
N LEU A 123 0.67 5.29 3.36
CA LEU A 123 0.88 3.84 3.35
C LEU A 123 1.51 3.34 2.05
N ARG A 124 1.21 3.95 0.90
CA ARG A 124 1.86 3.59 -0.38
C ARG A 124 3.31 4.00 -0.40
N GLU A 125 3.62 5.20 0.07
CA GLU A 125 4.99 5.70 0.16
C GLU A 125 5.83 4.86 1.11
N GLU A 126 5.27 4.49 2.27
CA GLU A 126 5.94 3.60 3.22
C GLU A 126 6.13 2.18 2.65
N LEU A 127 5.17 1.66 1.91
CA LEU A 127 5.26 0.35 1.27
C LEU A 127 6.32 0.31 0.17
N GLU A 128 6.45 1.36 -0.63
CA GLU A 128 7.54 1.50 -1.60
C GLU A 128 8.91 1.65 -0.93
N ARG A 129 9.02 2.42 0.16
CA ARG A 129 10.26 2.52 0.95
C ARG A 129 10.69 1.15 1.49
N LEU A 130 9.76 0.41 2.09
CA LEU A 130 10.02 -0.92 2.63
C LEU A 130 10.40 -1.92 1.54
N ARG A 131 9.79 -1.85 0.35
CA ARG A 131 10.19 -2.69 -0.80
C ARG A 131 11.63 -2.40 -1.23
N HIS A 132 11.99 -1.13 -1.32
CA HIS A 132 13.35 -0.73 -1.70
C HIS A 132 14.39 -1.21 -0.68
N GLU A 133 14.11 -1.06 0.63
CA GLU A 133 14.98 -1.59 1.69
C GLU A 133 15.08 -3.12 1.62
N ASN A 134 13.98 -3.82 1.36
CA ASN A 134 13.98 -5.29 1.25
C ASN A 134 14.83 -5.78 0.07
N GLU A 135 14.76 -5.11 -1.08
CA GLU A 135 15.63 -5.42 -2.22
C GLU A 135 17.10 -5.15 -1.91
N LYS A 136 17.41 -4.04 -1.23
CA LYS A 136 18.78 -3.71 -0.83
C LYS A 136 19.35 -4.76 0.12
N LEU A 137 18.58 -5.15 1.14
CA LEU A 137 18.99 -6.19 2.10
C LEU A 137 19.17 -7.55 1.41
N LYS A 138 18.30 -7.91 0.45
CA LYS A 138 18.48 -9.15 -0.33
C LYS A 138 19.80 -9.16 -1.11
N ARG A 139 20.16 -8.05 -1.75
CA ARG A 139 21.46 -7.92 -2.45
C ARG A 139 22.65 -7.99 -1.49
N GLU A 140 22.52 -7.44 -0.28
CA GLU A 140 23.56 -7.54 0.75
C GLU A 140 23.71 -8.98 1.27
N ILE A 141 22.61 -9.72 1.45
CA ILE A 141 22.64 -11.14 1.81
C ILE A 141 23.32 -11.98 0.72
N GLU A 142 22.99 -11.75 -0.56
CA GLU A 142 23.60 -12.45 -1.69
C GLU A 142 25.12 -12.26 -1.72
N LYS A 143 25.61 -11.03 -1.50
CA LYS A 143 27.06 -10.76 -1.37
C LYS A 143 27.71 -11.47 -0.19
N CYS A 144 26.98 -11.68 0.90
CA CYS A 144 27.50 -12.43 2.06
C CYS A 144 27.60 -13.94 1.77
N GLN A 145 26.73 -14.50 0.93
CA GLN A 145 26.82 -15.91 0.53
C GLN A 145 28.11 -16.20 -0.27
N ASP A 146 28.57 -15.25 -1.08
CA ASP A 146 29.86 -15.35 -1.77
C ASP A 146 31.03 -15.48 -0.77
N VAL A 147 30.95 -14.82 0.39
CA VAL A 147 31.98 -14.91 1.43
C VAL A 147 32.05 -16.31 2.05
N GLU A 148 30.91 -16.97 2.26
CA GLU A 148 30.88 -18.35 2.77
C GLU A 148 31.48 -19.34 1.76
N ALA A 149 31.18 -19.17 0.46
CA ALA A 149 31.77 -19.98 -0.60
C ALA A 149 33.29 -19.81 -0.67
N VAL A 150 33.78 -18.56 -0.62
CA VAL A 150 35.22 -18.26 -0.59
C VAL A 150 35.90 -18.83 0.66
N ARG A 151 35.25 -18.78 1.83
CA ARG A 151 35.77 -19.38 3.06
C ARG A 151 35.94 -20.90 2.93
N LYS A 152 34.98 -21.59 2.31
CA LYS A 152 35.06 -23.03 2.08
C LYS A 152 36.22 -23.39 1.15
N GLN A 153 36.38 -22.66 0.04
CA GLN A 153 37.51 -22.86 -0.88
C GLN A 153 38.85 -22.60 -0.19
N LEU A 154 38.94 -21.58 0.67
CA LEU A 154 40.12 -21.30 1.47
C LEU A 154 40.51 -22.46 2.39
N GLU A 155 39.53 -23.11 3.01
CA GLU A 155 39.77 -24.26 3.87
C GLU A 155 40.23 -25.49 3.08
N GLU A 156 39.62 -25.75 1.92
CA GLU A 156 40.05 -26.83 1.01
C GLU A 156 41.50 -26.63 0.52
N ILE A 157 41.86 -25.40 0.12
CA ILE A 157 43.23 -25.07 -0.30
C ILE A 157 44.23 -25.25 0.86
N ARG A 158 43.87 -24.87 2.09
CA ARG A 158 44.73 -25.05 3.27
C ARG A 158 45.02 -26.52 3.55
N GLN A 159 44.00 -27.37 3.48
CA GLN A 159 44.17 -28.82 3.66
C GLN A 159 45.05 -29.43 2.56
N GLU A 160 44.91 -28.95 1.32
CA GLU A 160 45.74 -29.42 0.21
C GLU A 160 47.21 -29.00 0.38
N ILE A 161 47.45 -27.76 0.83
CA ILE A 161 48.81 -27.28 1.17
C ILE A 161 49.42 -28.16 2.25
N GLU A 162 48.69 -28.49 3.32
CA GLU A 162 49.19 -29.32 4.41
C GLU A 162 49.58 -30.73 3.93
N LYS A 163 48.78 -31.34 3.06
CA LYS A 163 49.11 -32.63 2.44
C LYS A 163 50.36 -32.54 1.57
N LEU A 164 50.44 -31.55 0.69
CA LEU A 164 51.60 -31.36 -0.20
C LEU A 164 52.88 -31.08 0.60
N GLU A 165 52.79 -30.36 1.73
CA GLU A 165 53.91 -30.16 2.64
C GLU A 165 54.37 -31.46 3.30
N ALA A 166 53.43 -32.34 3.69
CA ALA A 166 53.76 -33.65 4.24
C ALA A 166 54.43 -34.57 3.19
N GLU A 167 53.86 -34.64 1.98
CA GLU A 167 54.44 -35.40 0.86
C GLU A 167 55.83 -34.89 0.49
N LYS A 168 56.03 -33.58 0.46
CA LYS A 168 57.33 -32.97 0.22
C LYS A 168 58.37 -33.43 1.25
N ARG A 169 58.03 -33.42 2.54
CA ARG A 169 58.94 -33.89 3.61
C ARG A 169 59.29 -35.36 3.45
N GLU A 170 58.33 -36.20 3.06
CA GLU A 170 58.57 -37.62 2.82
C GLU A 170 59.53 -37.83 1.63
N LEU A 171 59.30 -37.11 0.52
CA LEU A 171 60.17 -37.17 -0.65
C LEU A 171 61.59 -36.66 -0.36
N GLU A 172 61.72 -35.59 0.42
CA GLU A 172 63.03 -35.08 0.88
C GLU A 172 63.78 -36.15 1.68
N THR A 173 63.11 -36.82 2.62
CA THR A 173 63.71 -37.92 3.41
C THR A 173 64.17 -39.07 2.52
N ARG A 174 63.32 -39.50 1.57
CA ARG A 174 63.65 -40.57 0.63
C ARG A 174 64.81 -40.20 -0.30
N LEU A 175 64.92 -38.93 -0.68
CA LEU A 175 66.02 -38.43 -1.49
C LEU A 175 67.34 -38.50 -0.72
N GLU A 176 67.33 -38.11 0.57
CA GLU A 176 68.47 -38.22 1.48
C GLU A 176 68.95 -39.69 1.54
N GLU A 177 68.05 -40.63 1.82
CA GLU A 177 68.38 -42.06 1.89
C GLU A 177 68.94 -42.62 0.58
N CYS A 178 68.39 -42.22 -0.57
CA CYS A 178 68.90 -42.62 -1.87
C CYS A 178 70.29 -42.05 -2.14
N SER A 179 70.55 -40.81 -1.72
CA SER A 179 71.85 -40.17 -1.86
C SER A 179 72.93 -40.88 -1.02
N GLU A 180 72.59 -41.30 0.20
CA GLU A 180 73.47 -42.08 1.07
C GLU A 180 73.78 -43.46 0.47
N LYS A 181 72.76 -44.18 -0.01
CA LYS A 181 72.93 -45.47 -0.69
C LYS A 181 73.84 -45.35 -1.91
N THR A 182 73.67 -44.29 -2.70
CA THR A 182 74.51 -44.02 -3.89
C THR A 182 75.97 -43.81 -3.49
N ARG A 183 76.21 -43.01 -2.43
CA ARG A 183 77.55 -42.80 -1.87
C ARG A 183 78.21 -44.10 -1.41
N LEU A 184 77.47 -44.96 -0.70
CA LEU A 184 77.96 -46.26 -0.25
C LEU A 184 78.27 -47.20 -1.43
N LEU A 185 77.43 -47.22 -2.47
CA LEU A 185 77.69 -48.00 -3.69
C LEU A 185 78.96 -47.55 -4.41
N ASP A 186 79.20 -46.24 -4.52
CA ASP A 186 80.44 -45.71 -5.09
C ASP A 186 81.67 -46.12 -4.27
N GLU A 187 81.55 -46.17 -2.95
CA GLU A 187 82.61 -46.62 -2.05
C GLU A 187 82.90 -48.12 -2.20
N VAL A 188 81.85 -48.96 -2.25
CA VAL A 188 81.98 -50.40 -2.55
C VAL A 188 82.61 -50.63 -3.92
N ARG A 189 82.19 -49.87 -4.95
CA ARG A 189 82.75 -49.97 -6.30
C ARG A 189 84.25 -49.67 -6.33
N LYS A 190 84.70 -48.65 -5.59
CA LYS A 190 86.14 -48.35 -5.46
C LYS A 190 86.92 -49.50 -4.84
N ILE A 191 86.37 -50.14 -3.79
CA ILE A 191 87.01 -51.29 -3.14
C ILE A 191 87.13 -52.47 -4.11
N VAL A 192 86.06 -52.80 -4.84
CA VAL A 192 86.05 -53.90 -5.81
C VAL A 192 87.04 -53.66 -6.95
N CYS A 193 87.07 -52.45 -7.54
CA CYS A 193 88.02 -52.12 -8.61
C CYS A 193 89.48 -51.98 -8.15
N SER A 194 89.75 -51.94 -6.84
CA SER A 194 91.12 -51.93 -6.28
C SER A 194 91.64 -53.34 -5.97
N SER A 195 90.84 -54.38 -6.22
CA SER A 195 91.11 -55.78 -5.85
C SER A 195 91.34 -56.70 -7.07
N GLU A 196 91.37 -56.13 -8.28
CA GLU A 196 91.80 -56.77 -9.54
C GLU A 196 93.20 -56.28 -9.93
#